data_AF-A0A8X7QZI5-F1
#
_entry.id   AF-A0A8X7QZI5-F1
#
_cell.length_a   1.000
_cell.length_b   1.000
_cell.length_c   1.000
_cell.angle_alpha   90.00
_cell.angle_beta   90.00
_cell.angle_gamma   90.00
#
_symmetry.space_group_name_H-M   'P 1'
#
loop_
_entity.id
_entity.type
_entity.pdbx_description
1 polymer ?
#
loop_
_entity_poly.entity_id
_entity_poly.type
_entity_poly.pdbx_seq_one_letter_code
_entity_poly.pdbx_strand_id
1 'polypeptide(L)'
;MLLGETSLHDTYYEILSVKEDASYDQIRNSYRSAILHSHPDKLKTSRCCSSDEKFLKIQKAWQVLSDAELRVVYDNDLRSSRQDGGTTADEISIEDMSVEITGEDMEIFYQCRCGDYFSVDPSELETMGFELLRDGDCVQVRRLGASVASVVLPCGSCSLKTRVWVDSDMKIPFQDDSELRNLS
;
A
#
# COMPACT_ATOMS: atom_id res chain seq x y z
N MET A 1 15.59 14.86 -26.68
CA MET A 1 15.60 13.48 -26.12
C MET A 1 15.29 13.61 -24.65
N LEU A 2 14.06 13.29 -24.25
CA LEU A 2 13.58 13.46 -22.87
C LEU A 2 14.08 12.29 -22.03
N LEU A 3 14.97 12.57 -21.08
CA LEU A 3 15.34 11.65 -20.01
C LEU A 3 14.29 11.87 -18.91
N GLY A 4 13.34 10.93 -18.84
CA GLY A 4 12.26 10.93 -17.86
C GLY A 4 12.80 10.82 -16.43
N GLU A 5 12.10 11.49 -15.54
CA GLU A 5 12.39 11.60 -14.10
C GLU A 5 12.75 10.26 -13.46
N THR A 6 13.98 10.21 -12.93
CA THR A 6 14.50 9.10 -12.12
C THR A 6 13.73 9.01 -10.81
N SER A 7 12.84 8.03 -10.72
CA SER A 7 12.26 7.60 -9.44
C SER A 7 13.30 6.78 -8.69
N LEU A 8 13.55 7.10 -7.41
CA LEU A 8 14.65 6.62 -6.58
C LEU A 8 14.56 5.13 -6.12
N HIS A 9 13.93 4.26 -6.91
CA HIS A 9 13.89 2.81 -6.69
C HIS A 9 14.09 2.11 -8.03
N ASP A 10 15.25 1.48 -8.24
CA ASP A 10 15.58 0.77 -9.49
C ASP A 10 14.53 -0.32 -9.78
N THR A 11 13.53 -0.01 -10.62
CA THR A 11 12.54 -0.99 -11.08
C THR A 11 13.19 -2.01 -12.02
N TYR A 12 12.59 -3.20 -12.19
CA TYR A 12 13.10 -4.18 -13.15
C TYR A 12 13.13 -3.62 -14.59
N TYR A 13 12.21 -2.70 -14.90
CA TYR A 13 12.19 -1.98 -16.17
C TYR A 13 13.40 -1.04 -16.31
N GLU A 14 13.76 -0.29 -15.27
CA GLU A 14 14.95 0.57 -15.26
C GLU A 14 16.27 -0.22 -15.30
N ILE A 15 16.34 -1.36 -14.61
CA ILE A 15 17.49 -2.27 -14.65
C ILE A 15 17.76 -2.74 -16.09
N LEU A 16 16.70 -3.00 -16.86
CA LEU A 16 16.79 -3.35 -18.27
C LEU A 16 16.78 -2.12 -19.20
N SER A 17 16.72 -0.89 -18.65
CA SER A 17 16.62 0.37 -19.39
C SER A 17 15.51 0.36 -20.45
N VAL A 18 14.37 -0.25 -20.12
CA VAL A 18 13.16 -0.31 -20.94
C VAL A 18 12.03 0.44 -20.26
N LYS A 19 11.02 0.83 -21.03
CA LYS A 19 9.80 1.42 -20.49
C LYS A 19 8.89 0.35 -19.89
N GLU A 20 8.04 0.74 -18.93
CA GLU A 20 6.97 -0.10 -18.38
C GLU A 20 6.00 -0.60 -19.46
N ASP A 21 5.83 0.17 -20.55
CA ASP A 21 5.01 -0.18 -21.73
C ASP A 21 5.75 -1.06 -22.77
N ALA A 22 7.00 -1.47 -22.49
CA ALA A 22 7.80 -2.22 -23.46
C ALA A 22 7.18 -3.60 -23.76
N SER A 23 7.10 -3.93 -25.05
CA SER A 23 6.71 -5.25 -25.52
C SER A 23 7.78 -6.29 -25.20
N TYR A 24 7.39 -7.57 -25.16
CA TYR A 24 8.30 -8.69 -24.89
C TYR A 24 9.56 -8.69 -25.78
N ASP A 25 9.41 -8.38 -27.06
CA ASP A 25 10.53 -8.33 -28.01
C ASP A 25 11.57 -7.25 -27.65
N GLN A 26 11.10 -6.07 -27.21
CA GLN A 26 11.95 -4.98 -26.75
C GLN A 26 12.69 -5.34 -25.47
N ILE A 27 12.01 -5.99 -24.52
CA ILE A 27 12.61 -6.48 -23.27
C ILE A 27 13.70 -7.51 -23.58
N ARG A 28 13.44 -8.42 -24.51
CA ARG A 28 14.40 -9.46 -24.96
C ARG A 28 15.63 -8.87 -25.63
N ASN A 29 15.45 -7.87 -26.50
CA ASN A 29 16.54 -7.22 -27.19
C ASN A 29 17.41 -6.40 -26.22
N SER A 30 16.78 -5.70 -25.28
CA SER A 30 17.49 -4.94 -24.25
C SER A 30 18.26 -5.86 -23.29
N TYR A 31 17.66 -6.96 -22.85
CA TYR A 31 18.32 -7.97 -22.00
C TYR A 31 19.60 -8.52 -22.66
N ARG A 32 19.53 -8.89 -23.93
CA ARG A 32 20.70 -9.35 -24.69
C ARG A 32 21.82 -8.32 -24.70
N SER A 33 21.48 -7.06 -24.92
CA SER A 33 22.43 -5.97 -24.91
C SER A 33 23.03 -5.76 -23.51
N ALA A 34 22.20 -5.73 -22.47
CA ALA A 34 22.61 -5.55 -21.09
C ALA A 34 23.56 -6.65 -20.58
N ILE A 35 23.31 -7.91 -20.95
CA ILE A 35 24.19 -9.05 -20.63
C ILE A 35 25.55 -8.93 -21.33
N LEU A 36 25.58 -8.51 -22.61
CA LEU A 36 26.83 -8.31 -23.34
C LEU A 36 27.69 -7.17 -22.73
N HIS A 37 27.03 -6.13 -22.22
CA HIS A 37 27.71 -5.02 -21.55
C HIS A 37 28.19 -5.37 -20.13
N SER A 38 27.50 -6.29 -19.44
CA SER A 38 27.83 -6.72 -18.06
C SER A 38 28.64 -8.02 -17.98
N HIS A 39 29.01 -8.62 -19.12
CA HIS A 39 29.69 -9.91 -19.14
C HIS A 39 31.08 -9.84 -18.46
N PRO A 40 31.36 -10.69 -17.45
CA PRO A 40 32.59 -10.62 -16.66
C PRO A 40 33.86 -10.91 -17.48
N ASP A 41 33.73 -11.54 -18.65
CA ASP A 41 34.88 -11.88 -19.51
C ASP A 41 35.58 -10.65 -20.11
N LYS A 42 34.86 -9.53 -20.31
CA LYS A 42 35.47 -8.26 -20.75
C LYS A 42 36.07 -7.43 -19.61
N LEU A 43 35.84 -7.82 -18.35
CA LEU A 43 36.18 -7.02 -17.16
C LEU A 43 37.35 -7.59 -16.35
N LYS A 44 38.10 -8.55 -16.90
CA LYS A 44 39.25 -9.18 -16.24
C LYS A 44 40.40 -8.23 -15.87
N THR A 45 40.42 -6.96 -16.33
CA THR A 45 41.59 -6.09 -16.14
C THR A 45 41.41 -4.93 -15.15
N SER A 46 40.22 -4.59 -14.68
CA SER A 46 40.11 -3.48 -13.72
C SER A 46 38.78 -3.42 -13.00
N ARG A 47 38.83 -3.74 -11.70
CA ARG A 47 37.84 -3.42 -10.66
C ARG A 47 36.44 -4.05 -10.82
N CYS A 48 35.92 -4.45 -9.67
CA CYS A 48 34.63 -4.02 -9.11
C CYS A 48 33.61 -5.14 -8.86
N CYS A 49 33.36 -5.44 -7.58
CA CYS A 49 32.20 -6.22 -7.10
C CYS A 49 30.87 -5.80 -7.77
N SER A 50 30.77 -4.54 -8.22
CA SER A 50 29.57 -4.00 -8.84
C SER A 50 29.18 -4.63 -10.18
N SER A 51 30.06 -5.37 -10.87
CA SER A 51 29.68 -6.05 -12.12
C SER A 51 28.85 -7.31 -11.90
N ASP A 52 29.14 -8.05 -10.82
CA ASP A 52 28.43 -9.27 -10.47
C ASP A 52 27.00 -8.95 -10.00
N GLU A 53 26.88 -7.96 -9.12
CA GLU A 53 25.59 -7.49 -8.61
C GLU A 53 24.65 -6.97 -9.71
N LYS A 54 25.21 -6.26 -10.70
CA LYS A 54 24.44 -5.77 -11.85
C LYS A 54 23.96 -6.93 -12.73
N PHE A 55 24.82 -7.91 -12.99
CA PHE A 55 24.45 -9.11 -13.75
C PHE A 55 23.31 -9.88 -13.07
N LEU A 56 23.42 -10.10 -11.76
CA LEU A 56 22.37 -10.72 -10.94
C LEU A 56 21.04 -9.95 -11.02
N LYS A 57 21.08 -8.61 -10.92
CA LYS A 57 19.89 -7.76 -11.05
C LYS A 57 19.25 -7.88 -12.45
N ILE A 58 20.05 -7.84 -13.52
CA ILE A 58 19.57 -7.99 -14.91
C ILE A 58 18.91 -9.36 -15.11
N GLN A 59 19.51 -10.43 -14.57
CA GLN A 59 18.94 -11.78 -14.67
C GLN A 59 17.60 -11.90 -13.93
N LYS A 60 17.51 -11.35 -12.71
CA LYS A 60 16.26 -11.30 -11.94
C LYS A 60 15.17 -10.51 -12.66
N ALA A 61 15.51 -9.33 -13.19
CA ALA A 61 14.60 -8.50 -13.95
C ALA A 61 14.04 -9.24 -15.17
N TRP A 62 14.91 -9.94 -15.92
CA TRP A 62 14.50 -10.76 -17.05
C TRP A 62 13.57 -11.91 -16.64
N GLN A 63 13.87 -12.62 -15.57
CA GLN A 63 13.05 -13.74 -15.11
C GLN A 63 11.60 -13.30 -14.83
N VAL A 64 11.42 -12.12 -14.22
CA VAL A 64 10.10 -11.57 -13.89
C VAL A 64 9.41 -10.98 -15.13
N LEU A 65 10.14 -10.22 -15.97
CA LEU A 65 9.54 -9.49 -17.10
C LEU A 65 9.37 -10.33 -18.37
N SER A 66 10.03 -11.49 -18.46
CA SER A 66 9.90 -12.41 -19.59
C SER A 66 8.62 -13.24 -19.55
N ASP A 67 8.05 -13.45 -18.37
CA ASP A 67 6.80 -14.20 -18.21
C ASP A 67 5.64 -13.22 -17.98
N ALA A 68 4.53 -13.44 -18.70
CA ALA A 68 3.39 -12.54 -18.63
C ALA A 68 2.70 -12.59 -17.26
N GLU A 69 2.64 -13.75 -16.61
CA GLU A 69 2.03 -13.92 -15.30
C GLU A 69 2.88 -13.24 -14.21
N LEU A 70 4.19 -13.50 -14.23
CA LEU A 70 5.13 -12.87 -13.29
C LEU A 70 5.19 -11.36 -13.47
N ARG A 71 5.10 -10.86 -14.71
CA ARG A 71 5.04 -9.43 -14.99
C ARG A 71 3.80 -8.80 -14.37
N VAL A 72 2.63 -9.42 -14.48
CA VAL A 72 1.39 -8.92 -13.87
C VAL A 72 1.50 -8.89 -12.35
N VAL A 73 2.05 -9.95 -11.73
CA VAL A 73 2.29 -9.98 -10.29
C VAL A 73 3.22 -8.86 -9.86
N TYR A 74 4.32 -8.66 -10.60
CA TYR A 74 5.27 -7.59 -10.33
C TYR A 74 4.68 -6.19 -10.52
N ASP A 75 3.89 -5.96 -11.58
CA ASP A 75 3.21 -4.67 -11.79
C ASP A 75 2.21 -4.39 -10.66
N ASN A 76 1.50 -5.42 -10.18
CA ASN A 76 0.58 -5.28 -9.05
C ASN A 76 1.32 -4.98 -7.74
N ASP A 77 2.43 -5.66 -7.48
CA ASP A 77 3.31 -5.41 -6.33
C ASP A 77 3.94 -4.02 -6.38
N LEU A 78 4.42 -3.60 -7.56
CA LEU A 78 4.98 -2.27 -7.78
C LEU A 78 3.92 -1.19 -7.59
N ARG A 79 2.70 -1.42 -8.06
CA ARG A 79 1.56 -0.52 -7.83
C ARG A 79 1.21 -0.44 -6.35
N SER A 80 1.19 -1.56 -5.64
CA SER A 80 0.93 -1.62 -4.20
C SER A 80 2.04 -0.91 -3.39
N SER A 81 3.30 -1.12 -3.77
CA SER A 81 4.47 -0.47 -3.18
C SER A 81 4.50 1.03 -3.45
N ARG A 82 4.12 1.48 -4.65
CA ARG A 82 3.96 2.93 -4.95
C ARG A 82 2.79 3.53 -4.18
N GLN A 83 1.74 2.77 -3.90
CA GLN A 83 0.62 3.19 -3.07
C GLN A 83 1.00 3.30 -1.58
N ASP A 84 2.06 2.65 -1.12
CA ASP A 84 2.55 2.75 0.26
C ASP A 84 3.16 4.13 0.59
N GLY A 85 3.54 4.91 -0.42
CA GLY A 85 4.05 6.29 -0.26
C GLY A 85 3.00 7.41 -0.40
N GLY A 86 1.70 7.09 -0.33
CA GLY A 86 0.62 8.07 -0.53
C GLY A 86 0.41 8.99 0.69
N THR A 87 0.48 10.31 0.47
CA THR A 87 -0.05 11.34 1.37
C THR A 87 -1.43 10.93 1.87
N THR A 88 -1.60 10.86 3.20
CA THR A 88 -2.90 10.66 3.84
C THR A 88 -3.87 11.73 3.33
N ALA A 89 -4.91 11.30 2.64
CA ALA A 89 -5.84 12.20 1.96
C ALA A 89 -6.69 13.02 2.94
N ASP A 90 -6.85 12.49 4.15
CA ASP A 90 -7.60 13.08 5.24
C ASP A 90 -7.04 12.55 6.58
N GLU A 91 -7.13 13.36 7.62
CA GLU A 91 -6.79 13.00 9.00
C GLU A 91 -8.09 13.03 9.79
N ILE A 92 -8.67 11.86 10.01
CA ILE A 92 -9.97 11.71 10.68
C ILE A 92 -9.76 11.21 12.11
N SER A 93 -10.61 11.62 13.04
CA SER A 93 -10.62 11.08 14.40
C SER A 93 -11.51 9.83 14.44
N ILE A 94 -11.16 8.84 15.25
CA ILE A 94 -11.96 7.61 15.37
C ILE A 94 -13.41 7.86 15.86
N GLU A 95 -13.65 8.99 16.54
CA GLU A 95 -15.00 9.43 16.96
C GLU A 95 -15.94 9.76 15.78
N ASP A 96 -15.39 10.10 14.62
CA ASP A 96 -16.15 10.43 13.40
C ASP A 96 -16.49 9.18 12.58
N MET A 97 -16.02 8.00 13.01
CA MET A 97 -16.30 6.74 12.35
C MET A 97 -17.63 6.16 12.83
N SER A 98 -18.30 5.43 11.94
CA SER A 98 -19.52 4.70 12.25
C SER A 98 -19.17 3.26 12.61
N VAL A 99 -19.91 2.66 13.55
CA VAL A 99 -19.78 1.24 13.86
C VAL A 99 -21.07 0.52 13.51
N GLU A 100 -20.97 -0.55 12.72
CA GLU A 100 -22.08 -1.46 12.47
C GLU A 100 -21.80 -2.79 13.15
N ILE A 101 -22.85 -3.40 13.71
CA ILE A 101 -22.77 -4.72 14.34
C ILE A 101 -23.69 -5.65 13.56
N THR A 102 -23.09 -6.61 12.86
CA THR A 102 -23.84 -7.65 12.16
C THR A 102 -23.66 -8.97 12.91
N GLY A 103 -24.57 -9.24 13.85
CA GLY A 103 -24.54 -10.46 14.66
C GLY A 103 -23.45 -10.42 15.74
N GLU A 104 -22.35 -11.13 15.51
CA GLU A 104 -21.19 -11.23 16.43
C GLU A 104 -19.98 -10.41 15.94
N ASP A 105 -20.00 -9.98 14.67
CA ASP A 105 -18.94 -9.18 14.05
C ASP A 105 -19.25 -7.69 14.20
N MET A 106 -18.28 -6.93 14.72
CA MET A 106 -18.33 -5.46 14.80
C MET A 106 -17.40 -4.92 13.72
N GLU A 107 -17.88 -3.99 12.89
CA GLU A 107 -17.09 -3.37 11.85
C GLU A 107 -17.15 -1.85 12.00
N ILE A 108 -15.98 -1.21 12.01
CA ILE A 108 -15.87 0.24 12.09
C ILE A 108 -15.61 0.76 10.69
N PHE A 109 -16.43 1.68 10.20
CA PHE A 109 -16.33 2.20 8.84
C PHE A 109 -16.47 3.72 8.75
N TYR A 110 -15.92 4.28 7.68
CA TYR A 110 -16.01 5.71 7.36
C TYR A 110 -16.26 5.91 5.86
N GLN A 111 -17.16 6.83 5.51
CA GLN A 111 -17.47 7.08 4.10
C GLN A 111 -16.33 7.84 3.42
N CYS A 112 -15.79 7.24 2.36
CA CYS A 112 -14.81 7.87 1.51
C CYS A 112 -15.47 8.85 0.52
N ARG A 113 -14.74 9.91 0.14
CA ARG A 113 -15.18 10.90 -0.84
C ARG A 113 -15.44 10.32 -2.25
N CYS A 114 -14.99 9.09 -2.52
CA CYS A 114 -15.26 8.41 -3.78
C CYS A 114 -16.63 7.70 -3.82
N GLY A 115 -17.31 7.53 -2.67
CA GLY A 115 -18.56 6.79 -2.56
C GLY A 115 -18.45 5.40 -1.93
N ASP A 116 -17.24 4.89 -1.70
CA ASP A 116 -16.97 3.65 -0.96
C ASP A 116 -16.63 3.93 0.51
N TYR A 117 -16.26 2.88 1.26
CA TYR A 117 -15.99 2.95 2.69
C TYR A 117 -14.54 2.57 2.99
N PHE A 118 -14.00 3.20 4.02
CA PHE A 118 -12.84 2.70 4.76
C PHE A 118 -13.39 1.82 5.88
N SER A 119 -12.96 0.58 6.01
CA SER A 119 -13.32 -0.28 7.13
C SER A 119 -12.08 -0.71 7.91
N VAL A 120 -12.25 -0.96 9.20
CA VAL A 120 -11.24 -1.53 10.08
C VAL A 120 -11.87 -2.52 11.03
N ASP A 121 -11.24 -3.68 11.13
CA ASP A 121 -11.68 -4.72 12.04
C ASP A 121 -11.20 -4.40 13.48
N PRO A 122 -12.02 -4.70 14.50
CA PRO A 122 -11.63 -4.55 15.90
C PRO A 122 -10.36 -5.36 16.22
N SER A 123 -10.19 -6.53 15.61
CA SER A 123 -9.01 -7.37 15.78
C SER A 123 -7.72 -6.75 15.22
N GLU A 124 -7.82 -5.91 14.17
CA GLU A 124 -6.67 -5.15 13.66
C GLU A 124 -6.26 -4.06 14.65
N LEU A 125 -7.23 -3.36 15.23
CA LEU A 125 -7.01 -2.39 16.30
C LEU A 125 -6.37 -3.05 17.54
N GLU A 126 -6.83 -4.23 17.94
CA GLU A 126 -6.22 -5.03 19.03
C GLU A 126 -4.75 -5.36 18.75
N THR A 127 -4.45 -5.78 17.51
CA THR A 127 -3.08 -6.09 17.08
C THR A 127 -2.17 -4.85 17.14
N MET A 128 -2.73 -3.66 16.92
CA MET A 128 -2.03 -2.38 17.02
C MET A 128 -1.92 -1.83 18.45
N GLY A 129 -2.56 -2.50 19.43
CA GLY A 129 -2.51 -2.15 20.84
C GLY A 129 -3.67 -1.26 21.31
N PHE A 130 -4.82 -1.33 20.64
CA PHE A 130 -6.06 -0.68 21.04
C PHE A 130 -7.08 -1.72 21.51
N GLU A 131 -7.64 -1.55 22.69
CA GLU A 131 -8.71 -2.37 23.27
C GLU A 131 -10.06 -1.71 22.99
N LEU A 132 -11.02 -2.48 22.48
CA LEU A 132 -12.36 -2.00 22.17
C LEU A 132 -13.34 -2.56 23.21
N LEU A 133 -13.92 -1.69 24.03
CA LEU A 133 -14.90 -2.04 25.04
C LEU A 133 -16.29 -1.62 24.57
N ARG A 134 -17.20 -2.59 24.45
CA ARG A 134 -18.60 -2.32 24.11
C ARG A 134 -19.33 -1.82 25.36
N ASP A 135 -19.79 -0.57 25.32
CA ASP A 135 -20.53 0.08 26.42
C ASP A 135 -21.89 0.52 25.91
N GLY A 136 -22.84 -0.42 25.86
CA GLY A 136 -24.22 -0.15 25.45
C GLY A 136 -24.32 0.42 24.04
N ASP A 137 -24.47 1.75 23.97
CA ASP A 137 -24.68 2.56 22.76
C ASP A 137 -23.37 3.12 22.15
N CYS A 138 -22.21 2.84 22.75
CA CYS A 138 -20.92 3.31 22.25
C CYS A 138 -19.86 2.21 22.27
N VAL A 139 -18.86 2.32 21.40
CA VAL A 139 -17.61 1.57 21.50
C VAL A 139 -16.55 2.47 22.11
N GLN A 140 -16.04 2.09 23.28
CA GLN A 140 -14.90 2.76 23.91
C GLN A 140 -13.60 2.19 23.36
N VAL A 141 -12.74 3.05 22.82
CA VAL A 141 -11.41 2.65 22.35
C VAL A 141 -10.37 3.07 23.38
N ARG A 142 -9.70 2.08 23.96
CA ARG A 142 -8.70 2.27 25.00
C ARG A 142 -7.32 1.89 24.49
N ARG A 143 -6.34 2.76 24.70
CA ARG A 143 -4.96 2.52 24.28
C ARG A 143 -4.22 1.68 25.33
N LEU A 144 -3.69 0.51 24.94
CA LEU A 144 -2.92 -0.38 25.82
C LEU A 144 -1.39 -0.18 25.75
N GLY A 145 -0.88 0.65 24.82
CA GLY A 145 0.56 0.86 24.61
C GLY A 145 0.96 2.25 24.09
N ALA A 146 2.26 2.53 24.00
CA ALA A 146 2.82 3.85 23.67
C ALA A 146 3.09 4.10 22.17
N SER A 147 2.92 3.09 21.30
CA SER A 147 3.66 3.06 20.03
C SER A 147 2.94 3.62 18.81
N VAL A 148 1.61 3.53 18.72
CA VAL A 148 0.85 4.06 17.58
C VAL A 148 -0.41 4.75 18.13
N ALA A 149 -0.66 5.99 17.71
CA ALA A 149 -1.86 6.77 18.04
C ALA A 149 -2.70 7.05 16.77
N SER A 150 -2.36 6.38 15.67
CA SER A 150 -3.00 6.57 14.38
C SER A 150 -2.92 5.32 13.51
N VAL A 151 -4.04 4.86 12.96
CA VAL A 151 -4.10 3.77 11.97
C VAL A 151 -4.32 4.35 10.57
N VAL A 152 -3.74 3.75 9.53
CA VAL A 152 -3.96 4.18 8.14
C VAL A 152 -4.85 3.17 7.45
N LEU A 153 -6.02 3.61 6.99
CA LEU A 153 -7.01 2.75 6.35
C LEU A 153 -7.02 2.97 4.83
N PRO A 154 -6.88 1.90 4.02
CA PRO A 154 -7.04 1.96 2.59
C PRO A 154 -8.53 1.95 2.20
N CYS A 155 -8.87 2.69 1.14
CA CYS A 155 -10.20 2.67 0.54
C CYS A 155 -10.36 1.43 -0.36
N GLY A 156 -11.47 0.70 -0.23
CA GLY A 156 -11.72 -0.52 -1.01
C GLY A 156 -11.82 -0.31 -2.53
N SER A 157 -12.26 0.87 -2.97
CA SER A 157 -12.47 1.17 -4.40
C SER A 157 -11.58 2.28 -4.94
N CYS A 158 -10.73 2.88 -4.12
CA CYS A 158 -9.90 4.01 -4.52
C CYS A 158 -8.50 3.92 -3.94
N SER A 159 -7.54 4.60 -4.57
CA SER A 159 -6.16 4.66 -4.05
C SER A 159 -5.99 5.65 -2.88
N LEU A 160 -7.08 6.12 -2.27
CA LEU A 160 -7.03 7.01 -1.13
C LEU A 160 -6.75 6.20 0.14
N LYS A 161 -5.96 6.81 1.01
CA LYS A 161 -5.69 6.34 2.37
C LYS A 161 -6.06 7.44 3.34
N THR A 162 -6.77 7.11 4.40
CA THR A 162 -7.07 8.05 5.48
C THR A 162 -6.30 7.66 6.73
N ARG A 163 -5.79 8.64 7.47
CA ARG A 163 -5.20 8.40 8.78
C ARG A 163 -6.28 8.63 9.81
N VAL A 164 -6.63 7.57 10.54
CA VAL A 164 -7.50 7.64 11.69
C VAL A 164 -6.65 7.86 12.94
N TRP A 165 -6.86 8.97 13.63
CA TRP A 165 -6.25 9.24 14.92
C TRP A 165 -7.09 8.60 16.04
N VAL A 166 -6.41 7.86 16.90
CA VAL A 166 -6.97 7.20 18.07
C VAL A 166 -6.30 7.81 19.29
N ASP A 167 -6.96 8.81 19.86
CA ASP A 167 -6.59 9.39 21.13
C ASP A 167 -7.05 8.50 22.30
N SER A 168 -6.57 8.81 23.51
CA SER A 168 -6.88 8.01 24.69
C SER A 168 -8.28 8.36 25.20
N ASP A 169 -9.13 7.36 25.45
CA ASP A 169 -10.49 7.51 25.99
C ASP A 169 -11.53 8.04 24.98
N MET A 170 -11.46 7.60 23.72
CA MET A 170 -12.44 7.97 22.70
C MET A 170 -13.65 7.03 22.70
N LYS A 171 -14.83 7.60 22.46
CA LYS A 171 -16.10 6.90 22.34
C LYS A 171 -16.61 7.07 20.92
N ILE A 172 -16.85 5.96 20.25
CA ILE A 172 -17.51 5.94 18.95
C ILE A 172 -19.00 5.69 19.23
N PRO A 173 -19.89 6.67 18.99
CA PRO A 173 -21.32 6.44 19.16
C PRO A 173 -21.83 5.46 18.09
N PHE A 174 -22.74 4.55 18.44
CA PHE A 174 -23.51 3.86 17.41
C PHE A 174 -24.44 4.88 16.76
N GLN A 175 -24.53 4.81 15.43
CA GLN A 175 -25.46 5.66 14.72
C GLN A 175 -26.87 5.08 14.86
N ASP A 176 -27.54 5.47 15.95
CA ASP A 176 -28.97 5.24 16.09
C ASP A 176 -29.68 6.17 15.09
N ASP A 177 -30.14 5.62 13.95
CA ASP A 177 -30.92 6.32 12.93
C ASP A 177 -32.36 6.66 13.43
N SER A 178 -32.51 6.98 14.72
CA SER A 178 -33.80 7.11 15.40
C SER A 178 -34.27 8.55 15.62
N GLU A 179 -33.44 9.57 15.37
CA GLU A 179 -33.79 10.98 15.68
C GLU A 179 -34.11 11.84 14.43
N LEU A 180 -34.82 11.28 13.44
CA LEU A 180 -35.41 12.07 12.34
C LEU A 180 -36.93 11.90 12.17
N ARG A 181 -37.64 11.39 13.20
CA ARG A 181 -39.11 11.28 13.16
C ARG A 181 -39.89 12.15 14.15
N ASN A 182 -39.23 13.11 14.80
CA ASN A 182 -39.90 14.13 15.60
C ASN A 182 -39.40 15.54 15.26
N LEU A 183 -39.63 15.97 14.02
CA LEU A 183 -39.78 17.40 13.74
C LEU A 183 -41.17 17.63 13.15
N SER A 184 -42.08 17.94 14.08
CA SER A 184 -43.42 18.55 14.00
C SER A 184 -43.94 19.00 12.64
#